data_AF-A0A964AKX1-F1
#
_entry.id   AF-A0A964AKX1-F1
#
_cell.length_a   1.000
_cell.length_b   1.000
_cell.length_c   1.000
_cell.angle_alpha   90.00
_cell.angle_beta   90.00
_cell.angle_gamma   90.00
#
_symmetry.space_group_name_H-M   'P 1'
#
loop_
_entity.id
_entity.type
_entity.pdbx_description
1 polymer ?
#
loop_
_entity_poly.entity_id
_entity_poly.type
_entity_poly.pdbx_seq_one_letter_code
_entity_poly.pdbx_strand_id
1 'polypeptide(L)'
;MRPLILSSLLFSGCVIINKGATCGDGTEEVDGACLPKEESDADTDADSDSDTDADSDTDADADTDSDTDCDIEIEETWPLSGARDAYYRDPVEWALNEPDASAEAWIEGVTGASAWDDARERVIFTPDQPLDPSTAYTAGLTYCRGRREVTISFATSPLGFAMSSSPAGTLYTLDPTSGEFVRPAGVGAVLQNYIEEHVLIELLAVRRGEVDLLLAPAAQGEPETQDLCTSTWAMTADYANPHISFGPVDTAITYGGTEVLLGDFTFSGDLSPDGSYIGGIATSGIFDTRPLVDLVEEGGGPDTVCQVVAGFGVQCVPCPSGEVYCVEIAIRGMEADAISGSLEPIEGDCHEDCQDADGQCLEQGCGCGASPRSGGAAAVMALLALVGLRRRR
;
A
#
# COMPACT_ATOMS: atom_id res chain seq x y z
N MET A 1 54.47 -1.17 -15.54
CA MET A 1 54.08 -1.17 -16.97
C MET A 1 52.79 -1.97 -17.10
N ARG A 2 51.65 -1.28 -17.21
CA ARG A 2 50.32 -1.83 -17.45
C ARG A 2 49.69 -0.97 -18.57
N PRO A 3 49.06 -1.55 -19.60
CA PRO A 3 48.63 -0.77 -20.75
C PRO A 3 47.27 -0.10 -20.50
N LEU A 4 47.16 1.12 -21.02
CA LEU A 4 45.90 1.83 -21.27
C LEU A 4 45.06 1.05 -22.29
N ILE A 5 43.75 0.95 -22.05
CA ILE A 5 42.77 0.66 -23.10
C ILE A 5 41.87 1.89 -23.25
N LEU A 6 41.84 2.37 -24.48
CA LEU A 6 41.26 3.61 -24.98
C LEU A 6 39.91 3.29 -25.66
N SER A 7 38.93 4.17 -25.43
CA SER A 7 37.76 4.52 -26.25
C SER A 7 37.21 3.56 -27.31
N SER A 8 35.89 3.34 -27.26
CA SER A 8 35.02 3.34 -28.45
C SER A 8 33.59 3.75 -28.07
N LEU A 9 33.26 5.01 -28.36
CA LEU A 9 31.89 5.54 -28.44
C LEU A 9 31.27 5.09 -29.78
N LEU A 10 30.13 4.42 -29.72
CA LEU A 10 29.24 4.21 -30.88
C LEU A 10 27.91 4.91 -30.60
N PHE A 11 27.62 5.91 -31.42
CA PHE A 11 26.31 6.55 -31.55
C PHE A 11 25.32 5.53 -32.14
N SER A 12 24.30 5.17 -31.37
CA SER A 12 23.11 4.47 -31.87
C SER A 12 21.99 5.49 -32.04
N GLY A 13 21.63 5.79 -33.29
CA GLY A 13 20.51 6.67 -33.62
C GLY A 13 19.17 5.94 -33.44
N CYS A 14 18.28 6.52 -32.64
CA CYS A 14 16.88 6.11 -32.58
C CYS A 14 16.15 6.57 -33.85
N VAL A 15 15.64 5.60 -34.62
CA VAL A 15 14.65 5.81 -35.67
C VAL A 15 13.27 5.73 -35.01
N ILE A 16 12.54 6.86 -34.98
CA ILE A 16 11.14 6.89 -34.54
C ILE A 16 10.28 6.34 -35.68
N ILE A 17 9.73 5.14 -35.49
CA ILE A 17 8.70 4.56 -36.36
C ILE A 17 7.35 4.88 -35.71
N ASN A 18 6.59 5.80 -36.32
CA ASN A 18 5.19 6.06 -35.96
C ASN A 18 4.36 4.82 -36.27
N LYS A 19 4.06 4.01 -35.25
CA LYS A 19 2.99 3.01 -35.32
C LYS A 19 1.66 3.75 -35.11
N GLY A 20 0.75 3.61 -36.07
CA GLY A 20 -0.62 4.15 -35.98
C GLY A 20 -1.30 3.65 -34.70
N ALA A 21 -1.96 4.57 -33.99
CA ALA A 21 -2.72 4.27 -32.80
C ALA A 21 -3.94 3.43 -33.17
N THR A 22 -4.02 2.21 -32.66
CA THR A 22 -5.24 1.38 -32.72
C THR A 22 -6.23 1.92 -31.68
N CYS A 23 -7.42 2.32 -32.13
CA CYS A 23 -8.51 2.71 -31.22
C CYS A 23 -8.93 1.54 -30.31
N GLY A 24 -9.25 1.85 -29.05
CA GLY A 24 -9.65 0.86 -28.05
C GLY A 24 -11.10 0.40 -28.22
N ASP A 25 -11.47 -0.71 -27.55
CA ASP A 25 -12.84 -1.25 -27.57
C ASP A 25 -13.87 -0.17 -27.19
N GLY A 26 -14.96 -0.09 -27.96
CA GLY A 26 -16.00 0.95 -27.85
C GLY A 26 -15.78 2.22 -28.69
N THR A 27 -14.65 2.33 -29.41
CA THR A 27 -14.37 3.45 -30.32
C THR A 27 -14.01 2.95 -31.73
N GLU A 28 -14.27 3.77 -32.75
CA GLU A 28 -13.86 3.52 -34.14
C GLU A 28 -13.03 4.69 -34.69
N GLU A 29 -12.06 4.39 -35.56
CA GLU A 29 -11.22 5.42 -36.19
C GLU A 29 -11.99 6.06 -37.36
N VAL A 30 -12.24 7.37 -37.26
CA VAL A 30 -12.77 8.19 -38.34
C VAL A 30 -11.81 9.36 -38.56
N ASP A 31 -11.18 9.43 -39.74
CA ASP A 31 -10.22 10.46 -40.15
C ASP A 31 -9.01 10.66 -39.19
N GLY A 32 -8.50 9.58 -38.61
CA GLY A 32 -7.35 9.62 -37.70
C GLY A 32 -7.68 10.03 -36.26
N ALA A 33 -8.97 10.08 -35.90
CA ALA A 33 -9.45 10.26 -34.53
C ALA A 33 -10.32 9.07 -34.09
N CYS A 34 -10.18 8.63 -32.84
CA CYS A 34 -11.04 7.60 -32.26
C CYS A 34 -12.32 8.24 -31.72
N LEU A 35 -13.47 7.90 -32.31
CA LEU A 35 -14.79 8.38 -31.88
C LEU A 35 -15.59 7.22 -31.27
N PRO A 36 -16.44 7.46 -30.25
CA PRO A 36 -17.32 6.44 -29.70
C PRO A 36 -18.30 5.94 -30.78
N LYS A 37 -18.54 4.62 -30.81
CA LYS A 37 -19.55 4.03 -31.71
C LYS A 37 -20.94 4.55 -31.31
N GLU A 38 -21.66 5.15 -32.26
CA GLU A 38 -23.07 5.49 -32.04
C GLU A 38 -23.91 4.20 -32.09
N GLU A 39 -24.39 3.78 -30.93
CA GLU A 39 -25.37 2.70 -30.78
C GLU A 39 -26.70 3.21 -31.37
N SER A 40 -27.07 2.73 -32.56
CA SER A 40 -28.33 3.10 -33.20
C SER A 40 -29.51 2.47 -32.45
N ASP A 41 -30.43 3.33 -32.03
CA ASP A 41 -31.71 3.03 -31.38
C ASP A 41 -32.45 1.83 -31.98
N ALA A 42 -32.81 0.87 -31.12
CA ALA A 42 -33.80 -0.15 -31.43
C ALA A 42 -35.11 0.20 -30.71
N ASP A 43 -36.04 0.75 -31.49
CA ASP A 43 -37.47 0.72 -31.21
C ASP A 43 -37.91 -0.73 -30.95
N THR A 44 -38.63 -0.99 -29.85
CA THR A 44 -39.48 -2.18 -29.76
C THR A 44 -40.79 -1.79 -29.10
N ASP A 45 -41.82 -1.98 -29.90
CA ASP A 45 -43.16 -1.46 -29.77
C ASP A 45 -43.93 -2.06 -28.59
N ALA A 46 -44.78 -1.20 -28.03
CA ALA A 46 -45.84 -1.57 -27.13
C ALA A 46 -46.93 -2.31 -27.91
N ASP A 47 -47.17 -3.58 -27.58
CA ASP A 47 -48.45 -4.22 -27.87
C ASP A 47 -49.07 -4.75 -26.56
N SER A 48 -50.14 -4.05 -26.20
CA SER A 48 -51.21 -4.47 -25.31
C SER A 48 -51.98 -5.60 -25.99
N ASP A 49 -52.21 -6.72 -25.28
CA ASP A 49 -53.45 -7.46 -25.44
C ASP A 49 -53.81 -8.22 -24.16
N SER A 50 -55.05 -7.96 -23.75
CA SER A 50 -55.80 -8.59 -22.69
C SER A 50 -56.36 -9.95 -23.11
N ASP A 51 -56.57 -10.81 -22.12
CA ASP A 51 -57.77 -11.67 -21.93
C ASP A 51 -57.47 -13.15 -21.63
N THR A 52 -58.02 -13.56 -20.47
CA THR A 52 -58.78 -14.81 -20.17
C THR A 52 -58.13 -16.14 -20.60
N ASP A 53 -57.86 -17.09 -19.71
CA ASP A 53 -58.90 -17.95 -19.15
C ASP A 53 -58.50 -18.63 -17.83
N ALA A 54 -59.47 -18.66 -16.93
CA ALA A 54 -59.51 -19.57 -15.81
C ALA A 54 -59.82 -20.98 -16.33
N ASP A 55 -59.01 -21.98 -15.96
CA ASP A 55 -59.49 -23.32 -15.64
C ASP A 55 -58.39 -24.20 -15.01
N SER A 56 -58.81 -24.85 -13.91
CA SER A 56 -58.56 -26.25 -13.57
C SER A 56 -57.14 -26.70 -13.17
N ASP A 57 -56.96 -26.86 -11.86
CA ASP A 57 -56.33 -28.00 -11.18
C ASP A 57 -55.33 -28.81 -12.02
N THR A 58 -54.06 -28.45 -11.90
CA THR A 58 -52.93 -29.33 -12.20
C THR A 58 -52.00 -29.23 -11.00
N ASP A 59 -51.70 -30.37 -10.38
CA ASP A 59 -50.83 -30.51 -9.23
C ASP A 59 -49.53 -29.71 -9.44
N ALA A 60 -49.48 -28.53 -8.84
CA ALA A 60 -48.29 -27.71 -8.77
C ALA A 60 -47.41 -28.33 -7.69
N ASP A 61 -46.73 -29.41 -8.05
CA ASP A 61 -45.43 -29.72 -7.50
C ASP A 61 -44.53 -28.54 -7.88
N ALA A 62 -44.68 -27.46 -7.10
CA ALA A 62 -43.80 -26.32 -7.10
C ALA A 62 -42.50 -26.79 -6.45
N ASP A 63 -41.80 -27.68 -7.16
CA ASP A 63 -40.37 -27.89 -7.05
C ASP A 63 -39.75 -26.56 -7.48
N THR A 64 -39.85 -25.61 -6.57
CA THR A 64 -39.12 -24.36 -6.60
C THR A 64 -37.71 -24.72 -6.16
N ASP A 65 -37.08 -25.59 -6.95
CA ASP A 65 -35.65 -25.77 -7.00
C ASP A 65 -35.10 -24.49 -7.64
N SER A 66 -35.33 -23.36 -6.97
CA SER A 66 -34.52 -22.16 -7.13
C SER A 66 -33.19 -22.44 -6.44
N ASP A 67 -32.56 -23.54 -6.85
CA ASP A 67 -31.12 -23.73 -6.83
C ASP A 67 -30.57 -22.72 -7.83
N THR A 68 -30.70 -21.43 -7.49
CA THR A 68 -29.92 -20.40 -8.12
C THR A 68 -28.49 -20.82 -7.86
N ASP A 69 -27.84 -21.23 -8.94
CA ASP A 69 -26.43 -21.55 -8.95
C ASP A 69 -25.69 -20.35 -8.34
N CYS A 70 -24.76 -20.67 -7.45
CA CYS A 70 -23.95 -19.65 -6.83
C CYS A 70 -22.79 -19.34 -7.78
N ASP A 71 -22.87 -18.19 -8.44
CA ASP A 71 -21.86 -17.72 -9.40
C ASP A 71 -20.69 -17.00 -8.72
N ILE A 72 -20.62 -17.07 -7.39
CA ILE A 72 -19.51 -16.54 -6.60
C ILE A 72 -18.27 -17.39 -6.84
N GLU A 73 -17.18 -16.73 -7.19
CA GLU A 73 -15.86 -17.29 -7.45
C GLU A 73 -14.82 -16.64 -6.53
N ILE A 74 -13.76 -17.39 -6.22
CA ILE A 74 -12.62 -16.89 -5.44
C ILE A 74 -11.58 -16.38 -6.42
N GLU A 75 -11.31 -15.09 -6.37
CA GLU A 75 -10.36 -14.45 -7.27
C GLU A 75 -8.92 -14.65 -6.77
N GLU A 76 -8.72 -14.49 -5.46
CA GLU A 76 -7.39 -14.54 -4.85
C GLU A 76 -7.46 -14.87 -3.34
N THR A 77 -6.37 -15.39 -2.79
CA THR A 77 -6.26 -15.75 -1.36
C THR A 77 -4.95 -15.26 -0.75
N TRP A 78 -4.99 -14.79 0.48
CA TRP A 78 -3.80 -14.39 1.24
C TRP A 78 -3.76 -15.14 2.58
N PRO A 79 -2.67 -15.84 2.91
CA PRO A 79 -1.56 -16.16 2.02
C PRO A 79 -2.01 -17.02 0.81
N LEU A 80 -1.19 -17.06 -0.23
CA LEU A 80 -1.41 -17.94 -1.38
C LEU A 80 -1.30 -19.41 -0.96
N SER A 81 -2.09 -20.28 -1.61
CA SER A 81 -1.97 -21.73 -1.41
C SER A 81 -0.55 -22.22 -1.74
N GLY A 82 0.10 -22.85 -0.76
CA GLY A 82 1.47 -23.34 -0.82
C GLY A 82 2.53 -22.36 -0.30
N ALA A 83 2.16 -21.15 0.14
CA ALA A 83 3.09 -20.19 0.75
C ALA A 83 3.85 -20.80 1.93
N ARG A 84 5.11 -20.37 2.15
CA ARG A 84 6.02 -20.97 3.16
C ARG A 84 6.53 -19.98 4.21
N ASP A 85 6.14 -18.74 4.04
CA ASP A 85 6.69 -17.55 4.67
C ASP A 85 5.57 -16.57 5.03
N ALA A 86 4.34 -17.06 5.22
CA ALA A 86 3.22 -16.23 5.65
C ALA A 86 3.55 -15.55 6.99
N TYR A 87 3.24 -14.26 7.13
CA TYR A 87 3.44 -13.58 8.41
C TYR A 87 2.44 -14.11 9.44
N TYR A 88 2.97 -14.54 10.58
CA TYR A 88 2.19 -15.29 11.59
C TYR A 88 1.10 -14.46 12.30
N ARG A 89 1.10 -13.13 12.13
CA ARG A 89 0.07 -12.23 12.68
C ARG A 89 -0.95 -11.76 11.64
N ASP A 90 -0.68 -11.99 10.36
CA ASP A 90 -1.61 -11.56 9.31
C ASP A 90 -2.90 -12.37 9.36
N PRO A 91 -4.04 -11.74 9.01
CA PRO A 91 -5.26 -12.48 8.79
C PRO A 91 -5.14 -13.36 7.55
N VAL A 92 -6.02 -14.36 7.45
CA VAL A 92 -6.23 -15.10 6.19
C VAL A 92 -7.40 -14.48 5.45
N GLU A 93 -7.22 -14.17 4.17
CA GLU A 93 -8.20 -13.44 3.36
C GLU A 93 -8.54 -14.20 2.07
N TRP A 94 -9.78 -14.03 1.63
CA TRP A 94 -10.29 -14.51 0.35
C TRP A 94 -10.99 -13.35 -0.35
N ALA A 95 -10.49 -12.95 -1.52
CA ALA A 95 -11.19 -12.02 -2.40
C ALA A 95 -12.23 -12.78 -3.22
N LEU A 96 -13.47 -12.29 -3.18
CA LEU A 96 -14.59 -12.85 -3.93
C LEU A 96 -15.01 -11.87 -5.02
N ASN A 97 -15.43 -12.37 -6.17
CA ASN A 97 -15.96 -11.54 -7.25
C ASN A 97 -17.28 -10.82 -6.89
N GLU A 98 -18.00 -11.33 -5.88
CA GLU A 98 -19.24 -10.76 -5.36
C GLU A 98 -19.37 -10.97 -3.84
N PRO A 99 -20.08 -10.07 -3.11
CA PRO A 99 -20.34 -10.24 -1.69
C PRO A 99 -21.14 -11.50 -1.35
N ASP A 100 -20.68 -12.25 -0.34
CA ASP A 100 -21.39 -13.40 0.22
C ASP A 100 -21.57 -13.27 1.74
N ALA A 101 -22.75 -12.85 2.18
CA ALA A 101 -23.10 -12.75 3.60
C ALA A 101 -23.13 -14.11 4.34
N SER A 102 -23.09 -15.23 3.62
CA SER A 102 -23.03 -16.58 4.20
C SER A 102 -21.62 -17.16 4.22
N ALA A 103 -20.63 -16.44 3.72
CA ALA A 103 -19.26 -16.90 3.72
C ALA A 103 -18.67 -16.92 5.13
N GLU A 104 -18.02 -18.03 5.46
CA GLU A 104 -17.39 -18.27 6.75
C GLU A 104 -15.99 -18.86 6.52
N ALA A 105 -14.98 -18.11 6.94
CA ALA A 105 -13.59 -18.51 6.89
C ALA A 105 -13.11 -19.13 8.21
N TRP A 106 -12.14 -20.02 8.14
CA TRP A 106 -11.58 -20.72 9.30
C TRP A 106 -10.14 -21.20 9.07
N ILE A 107 -9.44 -21.53 10.17
CA ILE A 107 -8.15 -22.22 10.18
C ILE A 107 -8.25 -23.44 11.10
N GLU A 108 -7.81 -24.62 10.64
CA GLU A 108 -7.95 -25.86 11.42
C GLU A 108 -7.23 -25.74 12.77
N GLY A 109 -7.97 -25.95 13.87
CA GLY A 109 -7.42 -25.94 15.23
C GLY A 109 -7.07 -24.56 15.80
N VAL A 110 -7.37 -23.47 15.09
CA VAL A 110 -7.12 -22.10 15.54
C VAL A 110 -8.46 -21.39 15.80
N THR A 111 -8.57 -20.70 16.94
CA THR A 111 -9.75 -19.87 17.23
C THR A 111 -9.58 -18.48 16.63
N GLY A 112 -10.68 -17.88 16.18
CA GLY A 112 -10.69 -16.55 15.57
C GLY A 112 -12.09 -16.15 15.13
N ALA A 113 -12.17 -15.03 14.44
CA ALA A 113 -13.42 -14.49 13.90
C ALA A 113 -13.34 -14.37 12.38
N SER A 114 -14.44 -14.73 11.70
CA SER A 114 -14.63 -14.45 10.28
C SER A 114 -15.51 -13.21 10.11
N ALA A 115 -15.12 -12.32 9.19
CA ALA A 115 -15.86 -11.11 8.85
C ALA A 115 -15.79 -10.83 7.35
N TRP A 116 -16.84 -10.24 6.81
CA TRP A 116 -16.84 -9.66 5.47
C TRP A 116 -16.37 -8.20 5.55
N ASP A 117 -15.47 -7.80 4.66
CA ASP A 117 -14.98 -6.44 4.49
C ASP A 117 -15.49 -5.86 3.17
N ASP A 118 -16.54 -5.05 3.28
CA ASP A 118 -17.20 -4.39 2.14
C ASP A 118 -16.24 -3.50 1.34
N ALA A 119 -15.24 -2.89 1.99
CA ALA A 119 -14.35 -1.93 1.33
C ALA A 119 -13.32 -2.62 0.43
N ARG A 120 -13.02 -3.89 0.72
CA ARG A 120 -12.03 -4.68 -0.03
C ARG A 120 -12.61 -5.90 -0.73
N GLU A 121 -13.92 -6.11 -0.62
CA GLU A 121 -14.64 -7.27 -1.18
C GLU A 121 -14.02 -8.60 -0.77
N ARG A 122 -13.74 -8.74 0.54
CA ARG A 122 -13.01 -9.88 1.11
C ARG A 122 -13.70 -10.51 2.29
N VAL A 123 -13.59 -11.83 2.38
CA VAL A 123 -13.79 -12.57 3.64
C VAL A 123 -12.46 -12.63 4.36
N ILE A 124 -12.44 -12.26 5.63
CA ILE A 124 -11.24 -12.19 6.47
C ILE A 124 -11.46 -13.11 7.66
N PHE A 125 -10.48 -13.97 7.94
CA PHE A 125 -10.35 -14.67 9.21
C PHE A 125 -9.22 -14.04 10.02
N THR A 126 -9.56 -13.51 11.20
CA THR A 126 -8.60 -12.95 12.16
C THR A 126 -8.45 -13.93 13.33
N PRO A 127 -7.28 -14.57 13.49
CA PRO A 127 -6.99 -15.40 14.66
C PRO A 127 -7.08 -14.60 15.98
N ASP A 128 -7.58 -15.23 17.05
CA ASP A 128 -7.65 -14.60 18.38
C ASP A 128 -6.27 -14.36 19.01
N GLN A 129 -5.28 -15.16 18.58
CA GLN A 129 -3.89 -15.07 18.95
C GLN A 129 -3.04 -15.22 17.68
N PRO A 130 -1.82 -14.64 17.64
CA PRO A 130 -0.89 -14.91 16.56
C PRO A 130 -0.69 -16.41 16.33
N LEU A 131 -0.54 -16.82 15.08
CA LEU A 131 -0.22 -18.19 14.70
C LEU A 131 1.17 -18.58 15.22
N ASP A 132 1.44 -19.88 15.36
CA ASP A 132 2.77 -20.34 15.73
C ASP A 132 3.75 -20.09 14.57
N PRO A 133 4.98 -19.62 14.84
CA PRO A 133 6.01 -19.44 13.82
C PRO A 133 6.47 -20.76 13.21
N SER A 134 6.94 -20.74 11.96
CA SER A 134 7.42 -21.92 11.20
C SER A 134 6.49 -23.14 11.26
N THR A 135 5.17 -22.91 11.25
CA THR A 135 4.14 -23.93 11.42
C THR A 135 3.26 -24.01 10.19
N ALA A 136 2.94 -25.23 9.76
CA ALA A 136 2.04 -25.47 8.64
C ALA A 136 0.58 -25.45 9.10
N TYR A 137 -0.27 -24.75 8.36
CA TYR A 137 -1.70 -24.58 8.59
C TYR A 137 -2.52 -24.98 7.37
N THR A 138 -3.78 -25.33 7.62
CA THR A 138 -4.82 -25.46 6.60
C THR A 138 -5.93 -24.49 6.94
N ALA A 139 -6.23 -23.58 6.01
CA ALA A 139 -7.35 -22.65 6.11
C ALA A 139 -8.43 -23.05 5.11
N GLY A 140 -9.67 -22.73 5.43
CA GLY A 140 -10.80 -22.99 4.57
C GLY A 140 -11.79 -21.83 4.52
N LEU A 141 -12.55 -21.81 3.43
CA LEU A 141 -13.68 -20.91 3.24
C LEU A 141 -14.88 -21.75 2.84
N THR A 142 -15.95 -21.65 3.61
CA THR A 142 -17.26 -22.17 3.27
C THR A 142 -18.11 -21.02 2.79
N TYR A 143 -18.72 -21.13 1.61
CA TYR A 143 -19.48 -20.05 0.98
C TYR A 143 -20.68 -20.62 0.19
N CYS A 144 -21.49 -19.75 -0.41
CA CYS A 144 -22.72 -20.10 -1.10
C CYS A 144 -23.74 -20.84 -0.21
N ARG A 145 -23.91 -20.39 1.03
CA ARG A 145 -24.74 -21.01 2.08
C ARG A 145 -24.29 -22.42 2.44
N GLY A 146 -22.99 -22.65 2.50
CA GLY A 146 -22.42 -23.95 2.83
C GLY A 146 -22.39 -24.95 1.68
N ARG A 147 -22.74 -24.54 0.46
CA ARG A 147 -22.75 -25.43 -0.71
C ARG A 147 -21.36 -25.62 -1.33
N ARG A 148 -20.45 -24.66 -1.14
CA ARG A 148 -19.08 -24.72 -1.63
C ARG A 148 -18.11 -24.59 -0.46
N GLU A 149 -17.02 -25.34 -0.55
CA GLU A 149 -15.92 -25.29 0.39
C GLU A 149 -14.61 -25.37 -0.39
N VAL A 150 -13.68 -24.48 -0.06
CA VAL A 150 -12.31 -24.54 -0.55
C VAL A 150 -11.36 -24.60 0.63
N THR A 151 -10.22 -25.25 0.45
CA THR A 151 -9.13 -25.20 1.42
C THR A 151 -7.82 -24.79 0.74
N ILE A 152 -6.98 -24.11 1.50
CA ILE A 152 -5.61 -23.78 1.14
C ILE A 152 -4.67 -24.27 2.23
N SER A 153 -3.45 -24.62 1.86
CA SER A 153 -2.39 -24.97 2.82
C SER A 153 -1.30 -23.91 2.77
N PHE A 154 -0.75 -23.50 3.91
CA PHE A 154 0.37 -22.57 3.97
C PHE A 154 1.25 -22.87 5.17
N ALA A 155 2.43 -22.26 5.25
CA ALA A 155 3.24 -22.25 6.46
C ALA A 155 3.65 -20.82 6.82
N THR A 156 3.70 -20.55 8.12
CA THR A 156 4.18 -19.27 8.66
C THR A 156 5.70 -19.17 8.57
N SER A 157 6.22 -17.96 8.50
CA SER A 157 7.66 -17.70 8.53
C SER A 157 8.27 -17.92 9.93
N PRO A 158 9.61 -17.88 10.08
CA PRO A 158 10.26 -17.89 11.39
C PRO A 158 10.04 -16.62 12.24
N LEU A 159 9.42 -15.57 11.68
CA LEU A 159 9.06 -14.37 12.44
C LEU A 159 8.15 -14.76 13.60
N GLY A 160 8.40 -14.17 14.77
CA GLY A 160 7.71 -14.51 16.02
C GLY A 160 8.50 -15.43 16.96
N PHE A 161 9.55 -16.10 16.49
CA PHE A 161 10.51 -16.68 17.43
C PHE A 161 11.28 -15.58 18.17
N ALA A 162 11.47 -15.76 19.48
CA ALA A 162 12.25 -14.82 20.29
C ALA A 162 13.68 -14.67 19.77
N MET A 163 14.17 -13.44 19.74
CA MET A 163 15.55 -13.14 19.35
C MET A 163 16.55 -13.78 20.31
N SER A 164 17.67 -14.24 19.74
CA SER A 164 18.78 -14.84 20.49
C SER A 164 19.79 -13.82 21.04
N SER A 165 19.82 -12.60 20.50
CA SER A 165 20.69 -11.50 20.90
C SER A 165 19.92 -10.17 20.98
N SER A 166 20.51 -9.17 21.64
CA SER A 166 19.95 -7.82 21.66
C SER A 166 20.07 -7.18 20.27
N PRO A 167 19.02 -6.55 19.75
CA PRO A 167 19.06 -5.82 18.48
C PRO A 167 19.56 -4.37 18.63
N ALA A 168 20.02 -3.97 19.82
CA ALA A 168 20.49 -2.60 20.05
C ALA A 168 21.74 -2.29 19.21
N GLY A 169 21.73 -1.15 18.53
CA GLY A 169 22.75 -0.68 17.59
C GLY A 169 22.59 -1.22 16.16
N THR A 170 21.52 -1.95 15.86
CA THR A 170 21.25 -2.40 14.48
C THR A 170 20.50 -1.31 13.70
N LEU A 171 21.00 -1.01 12.50
CA LEU A 171 20.38 -0.14 11.52
C LEU A 171 19.66 -1.00 10.48
N TYR A 172 18.41 -0.65 10.16
CA TYR A 172 17.60 -1.28 9.14
C TYR A 172 17.26 -0.28 8.03
N THR A 173 17.12 -0.76 6.80
CA THR A 173 16.58 0.01 5.67
C THR A 173 15.23 -0.56 5.28
N LEU A 174 14.18 0.25 5.39
CA LEU A 174 12.81 -0.07 5.04
C LEU A 174 12.52 0.48 3.64
N ASP A 175 12.14 -0.41 2.73
CA ASP A 175 11.57 -0.05 1.44
C ASP A 175 10.03 -0.02 1.58
N PRO A 176 9.37 1.16 1.57
CA PRO A 176 7.93 1.23 1.71
C PRO A 176 7.17 0.64 0.51
N THR A 177 7.85 0.39 -0.62
CA THR A 177 7.24 -0.24 -1.80
C THR A 177 7.15 -1.75 -1.71
N SER A 178 7.89 -2.36 -0.77
CA SER A 178 7.86 -3.81 -0.54
C SER A 178 6.52 -4.31 0.00
N GLY A 179 5.71 -3.42 0.59
CA GLY A 179 4.44 -3.76 1.21
C GLY A 179 3.23 -3.72 0.28
N GLU A 180 2.13 -4.30 0.77
CA GLU A 180 0.81 -4.21 0.18
C GLU A 180 0.07 -2.97 0.71
N PHE A 181 -0.41 -2.11 -0.20
CA PHE A 181 -1.28 -1.01 0.14
C PHE A 181 -2.72 -1.52 0.36
N VAL A 182 -3.08 -1.69 1.63
CA VAL A 182 -4.42 -2.10 2.05
C VAL A 182 -5.41 -0.96 1.84
N ARG A 183 -4.98 0.28 2.16
CA ARG A 183 -5.78 1.49 1.96
C ARG A 183 -4.93 2.63 1.40
N PRO A 184 -5.42 3.34 0.36
CA PRO A 184 -6.61 3.02 -0.44
C PRO A 184 -6.35 1.80 -1.36
N ALA A 185 -7.36 0.93 -1.48
CA ALA A 185 -7.26 -0.26 -2.32
C ALA A 185 -7.03 0.10 -3.80
N GLY A 186 -6.24 -0.69 -4.51
CA GLY A 186 -5.97 -0.53 -5.95
C GLY A 186 -5.02 0.61 -6.33
N VAL A 187 -4.63 1.47 -5.39
CA VAL A 187 -3.77 2.62 -5.66
C VAL A 187 -2.28 2.31 -5.46
N GLY A 188 -1.97 1.23 -4.74
CA GLY A 188 -0.60 0.82 -4.41
C GLY A 188 0.35 0.76 -5.61
N ALA A 189 -0.07 0.15 -6.72
CA ALA A 189 0.76 0.07 -7.93
C ALA A 189 1.11 1.45 -8.51
N VAL A 190 0.22 2.44 -8.36
CA VAL A 190 0.56 3.80 -8.76
C VAL A 190 1.49 4.42 -7.72
N LEU A 191 1.17 4.30 -6.43
CA LEU A 191 1.98 4.89 -5.35
C LEU A 191 3.43 4.41 -5.39
N GLN A 192 3.65 3.11 -5.54
CA GLN A 192 4.97 2.50 -5.62
C GLN A 192 5.89 3.12 -6.68
N ASN A 193 5.35 3.65 -7.78
CA ASN A 193 6.16 4.30 -8.82
C ASN A 193 6.71 5.68 -8.43
N TYR A 194 6.25 6.23 -7.30
CA TYR A 194 6.63 7.55 -6.82
C TYR A 194 7.22 7.52 -5.43
N ILE A 195 7.27 6.33 -4.83
CA ILE A 195 8.01 6.07 -3.63
C ILE A 195 9.41 5.62 -4.03
N GLU A 196 10.37 6.54 -3.91
CA GLU A 196 11.78 6.23 -4.17
C GLU A 196 12.61 6.24 -2.88
N GLU A 197 12.11 6.91 -1.84
CA GLU A 197 12.82 7.08 -0.59
C GLU A 197 12.65 5.87 0.33
N HIS A 198 13.77 5.37 0.82
CA HIS A 198 13.81 4.38 1.88
C HIS A 198 13.81 5.08 3.23
N VAL A 199 13.34 4.37 4.26
CA VAL A 199 13.39 4.85 5.64
C VAL A 199 14.42 4.04 6.39
N LEU A 200 15.36 4.72 7.03
CA LEU A 200 16.33 4.11 7.91
C LEU A 200 15.78 4.06 9.34
N ILE A 201 15.96 2.92 10.01
CA ILE A 201 15.47 2.67 11.36
C ILE A 201 16.62 2.11 12.20
N GLU A 202 17.11 2.87 13.18
CA GLU A 202 18.11 2.39 14.13
C GLU A 202 17.48 2.07 15.50
N LEU A 203 17.79 0.89 16.04
CA LEU A 203 17.36 0.49 17.38
C LEU A 203 18.42 0.93 18.39
N LEU A 204 18.31 2.12 18.96
CA LEU A 204 19.31 2.71 19.85
C LEU A 204 19.53 1.91 21.13
N ALA A 205 18.44 1.53 21.80
CA ALA A 205 18.49 0.81 23.06
C ALA A 205 17.25 -0.05 23.28
N VAL A 206 17.44 -1.27 23.79
CA VAL A 206 16.34 -2.13 24.23
C VAL A 206 16.28 -2.14 25.75
N ARG A 207 15.14 -1.75 26.29
CA ARG A 207 14.82 -1.72 27.72
C ARG A 207 13.71 -2.73 28.01
N ARG A 208 13.34 -2.90 29.28
CA ARG A 208 12.32 -3.88 29.65
C ARG A 208 10.94 -3.42 29.16
N GLY A 209 10.50 -3.98 28.03
CA GLY A 209 9.20 -3.68 27.44
C GLY A 209 9.20 -2.52 26.44
N GLU A 210 10.36 -1.90 26.19
CA GLU A 210 10.49 -0.70 25.35
C GLU A 210 11.73 -0.81 24.46
N VAL A 211 11.68 -0.18 23.29
CA VAL A 211 12.85 0.05 22.41
C VAL A 211 12.90 1.51 22.00
N ASP A 212 14.07 2.12 22.12
CA ASP A 212 14.34 3.46 21.61
C ASP A 212 14.74 3.35 20.14
N LEU A 213 14.05 4.09 19.27
CA LEU A 213 14.24 4.10 17.84
C LEU A 213 14.70 5.48 17.39
N LEU A 214 15.57 5.51 16.38
CA LEU A 214 15.87 6.70 15.60
C LEU A 214 15.49 6.41 14.15
N LEU A 215 14.65 7.26 13.57
CA LEU A 215 14.20 7.17 12.19
C LEU A 215 14.79 8.31 11.38
N ALA A 216 15.21 8.03 10.16
CA ALA A 216 15.68 9.04 9.22
C ALA A 216 15.35 8.63 7.78
N PRO A 217 15.10 9.58 6.87
CA PRO A 217 15.04 9.24 5.45
C PRO A 217 16.43 8.87 4.92
N ALA A 218 16.47 7.95 3.96
CA ALA A 218 17.67 7.67 3.19
C ALA A 218 17.90 8.77 2.14
N ALA A 219 19.17 8.99 1.79
CA ALA A 219 19.58 9.87 0.71
C ALA A 219 19.08 9.35 -0.63
N GLN A 220 18.75 10.27 -1.54
CA GLN A 220 18.16 9.92 -2.83
C GLN A 220 19.07 9.00 -3.66
N GLY A 221 18.53 7.84 -4.04
CA GLY A 221 19.25 6.82 -4.81
C GLY A 221 20.30 6.04 -4.02
N GLU A 222 20.42 6.29 -2.71
CA GLU A 222 21.35 5.63 -1.79
C GLU A 222 20.59 5.10 -0.56
N PRO A 223 19.91 3.93 -0.66
CA PRO A 223 18.99 3.42 0.37
C PRO A 223 19.64 3.04 1.70
N GLU A 224 20.99 3.04 1.77
CA GLU A 224 21.77 2.73 2.96
C GLU A 224 22.46 3.98 3.56
N THR A 225 22.34 5.14 2.92
CA THR A 225 22.95 6.40 3.36
C THR A 225 21.87 7.30 3.95
N GLN A 226 22.07 7.90 5.13
CA GLN A 226 21.12 8.86 5.70
C GLN A 226 21.12 10.18 4.90
N ASP A 227 19.94 10.79 4.70
CA ASP A 227 19.84 12.18 4.29
C ASP A 227 20.08 13.11 5.50
N LEU A 228 21.26 13.72 5.55
CA LEU A 228 21.66 14.66 6.61
C LEU A 228 20.93 16.02 6.53
N CYS A 229 20.22 16.28 5.43
CA CYS A 229 19.49 17.52 5.21
C CYS A 229 18.03 17.44 5.66
N THR A 230 17.64 16.31 6.28
CA THR A 230 16.33 16.11 6.87
C THR A 230 16.48 15.74 8.35
N SER A 231 15.62 16.30 9.20
CA SER A 231 15.64 16.02 10.63
C SER A 231 15.34 14.54 10.91
N THR A 232 16.02 13.99 11.91
CA THR A 232 15.73 12.63 12.41
C THR A 232 14.59 12.65 13.41
N TRP A 233 13.87 11.54 13.55
CA TRP A 233 12.85 11.36 14.57
C TRP A 233 13.25 10.30 15.58
N ALA A 234 13.45 10.74 16.82
CA ALA A 234 13.63 9.84 17.95
C ALA A 234 12.26 9.49 18.56
N MET A 235 12.03 8.21 18.84
CA MET A 235 10.81 7.76 19.52
C MET A 235 11.09 6.55 20.41
N THR A 236 10.18 6.27 21.34
CA THR A 236 10.18 5.03 22.12
C THR A 236 8.96 4.21 21.70
N ALA A 237 9.19 2.96 21.33
CA ALA A 237 8.18 1.99 20.96
C ALA A 237 8.03 0.91 22.04
N ASP A 238 6.84 0.30 22.10
CA ASP A 238 6.63 -0.90 22.90
C ASP A 238 7.42 -2.06 22.29
N TYR A 239 8.04 -2.88 23.14
CA TYR A 239 8.84 -4.02 22.74
C TYR A 239 8.49 -5.28 23.52
N ALA A 240 7.98 -6.28 22.79
CA ALA A 240 7.66 -7.60 23.30
C ALA A 240 8.36 -8.66 22.43
N ASN A 241 9.67 -8.87 22.70
CA ASN A 241 10.58 -9.73 21.93
C ASN A 241 9.89 -10.90 21.18
N PRO A 242 9.88 -10.90 19.83
CA PRO A 242 10.60 -9.99 18.91
C PRO A 242 9.78 -8.78 18.41
N HIS A 243 8.55 -8.59 18.91
CA HIS A 243 7.60 -7.62 18.37
C HIS A 243 7.91 -6.19 18.80
N ILE A 244 7.84 -5.25 17.85
CA ILE A 244 7.94 -3.81 18.06
C ILE A 244 6.61 -3.18 17.62
N SER A 245 6.08 -2.26 18.42
CA SER A 245 4.90 -1.48 18.03
C SER A 245 4.91 -0.09 18.63
N PHE A 246 4.39 0.89 17.91
CA PHE A 246 4.07 2.21 18.47
C PHE A 246 2.81 2.80 17.84
N GLY A 247 2.21 3.74 18.54
CA GLY A 247 0.95 4.36 18.15
C GLY A 247 -0.26 3.85 18.95
N PRO A 248 -1.46 4.39 18.69
CA PRO A 248 -1.72 5.52 17.79
C PRO A 248 -1.10 6.82 18.33
N VAL A 249 -0.48 7.61 17.45
CA VAL A 249 0.08 8.93 17.78
C VAL A 249 -0.19 9.93 16.68
N ASP A 250 -0.44 11.19 17.06
CA ASP A 250 -0.44 12.30 16.12
C ASP A 250 1.00 12.81 15.98
N THR A 251 1.49 12.92 14.75
CA THR A 251 2.84 13.42 14.46
C THR A 251 2.83 14.33 13.24
N ALA A 252 3.83 15.18 13.14
CA ALA A 252 4.08 15.99 11.96
C ALA A 252 5.29 15.42 11.22
N ILE A 253 5.21 15.39 9.89
CA ILE A 253 6.33 15.03 9.03
C ILE A 253 6.65 16.20 8.12
N THR A 254 7.93 16.55 7.98
CA THR A 254 8.34 17.59 7.03
C THR A 254 8.72 16.94 5.71
N TYR A 255 8.10 17.40 4.64
CA TYR A 255 8.30 16.89 3.29
C TYR A 255 8.41 18.05 2.29
N GLY A 256 9.55 18.16 1.61
CA GLY A 256 9.79 19.27 0.67
C GLY A 256 9.61 20.65 1.32
N GLY A 257 10.04 20.78 2.58
CA GLY A 257 9.82 21.98 3.41
C GLY A 257 8.37 22.21 3.87
N THR A 258 7.43 21.31 3.54
CA THR A 258 6.02 21.40 3.95
C THR A 258 5.76 20.44 5.11
N GLU A 259 5.22 20.96 6.21
CA GLU A 259 4.79 20.13 7.33
C GLU A 259 3.43 19.48 7.01
N VAL A 260 3.38 18.15 7.07
CA VAL A 260 2.19 17.33 6.86
C VAL A 260 1.83 16.67 8.19
N LEU A 261 0.57 16.81 8.61
CA LEU A 261 0.07 16.21 9.84
C LEU A 261 -0.41 14.78 9.56
N LEU A 262 0.07 13.84 10.38
CA LEU A 262 -0.35 12.45 10.41
C LEU A 262 -1.11 12.23 11.72
N GLY A 263 -2.41 11.96 11.59
CA GLY A 263 -3.26 11.57 12.72
C GLY A 263 -3.30 10.06 12.89
N ASP A 264 -3.46 9.60 14.13
CA ASP A 264 -3.66 8.18 14.47
C ASP A 264 -2.59 7.24 13.86
N PHE A 265 -1.35 7.72 13.75
CA PHE A 265 -0.29 6.94 13.12
C PHE A 265 0.11 5.74 14.00
N THR A 266 0.14 4.56 13.38
CA THR A 266 0.54 3.29 13.99
C THR A 266 1.65 2.65 13.17
N PHE A 267 2.55 1.95 13.84
CA PHE A 267 3.58 1.11 13.24
C PHE A 267 3.72 -0.16 14.07
N SER A 268 3.90 -1.29 13.40
CA SER A 268 4.25 -2.56 14.06
C SER A 268 5.12 -3.41 13.15
N GLY A 269 5.93 -4.31 13.73
CA GLY A 269 6.67 -5.33 13.00
C GLY A 269 7.37 -6.31 13.95
N ASP A 270 7.94 -7.38 13.41
CA ASP A 270 8.70 -8.36 14.20
C ASP A 270 10.14 -8.46 13.69
N LEU A 271 11.09 -8.44 14.62
CA LEU A 271 12.49 -8.72 14.31
C LEU A 271 12.67 -10.21 13.98
N SER A 272 13.49 -10.50 12.98
CA SER A 272 13.90 -11.87 12.70
C SER A 272 14.68 -12.47 13.88
N PRO A 273 14.70 -13.80 14.06
CA PRO A 273 15.31 -14.41 15.25
C PRO A 273 16.83 -14.17 15.36
N ASP A 274 17.48 -13.90 14.23
CA ASP A 274 18.89 -13.54 14.10
C ASP A 274 19.13 -12.02 13.97
N GLY A 275 18.07 -11.21 13.94
CA GLY A 275 18.11 -9.76 13.82
C GLY A 275 18.52 -9.23 12.45
N SER A 276 18.59 -10.08 11.42
CA SER A 276 18.99 -9.72 10.06
C SER A 276 17.94 -8.90 9.29
N TYR A 277 16.67 -8.91 9.69
CA TYR A 277 15.63 -8.06 9.11
C TYR A 277 14.48 -7.83 10.12
N ILE A 278 13.62 -6.87 9.81
CA ILE A 278 12.30 -6.70 10.43
C ILE A 278 11.28 -7.06 9.34
N GLY A 279 10.36 -7.97 9.65
CA GLY A 279 9.33 -8.41 8.71
C GLY A 279 7.92 -8.18 9.24
N GLY A 280 6.95 -8.27 8.34
CA GLY A 280 5.55 -8.03 8.66
C GLY A 280 5.29 -6.59 9.11
N ILE A 281 6.09 -5.64 8.63
CA ILE A 281 5.94 -4.24 9.02
C ILE A 281 4.60 -3.75 8.47
N ALA A 282 3.78 -3.21 9.36
CA ALA A 282 2.51 -2.58 9.04
C ALA A 282 2.48 -1.16 9.57
N THR A 283 2.03 -0.23 8.73
CA THR A 283 1.79 1.16 9.09
C THR A 283 0.38 1.56 8.71
N SER A 284 -0.23 2.42 9.52
CA SER A 284 -1.50 3.05 9.18
C SER A 284 -1.60 4.45 9.77
N GLY A 285 -2.38 5.32 9.15
CA GLY A 285 -2.61 6.68 9.64
C GLY A 285 -3.47 7.52 8.71
N ILE A 286 -3.82 8.70 9.18
CA ILE A 286 -4.69 9.67 8.49
C ILE A 286 -3.84 10.89 8.11
N PHE A 287 -3.67 11.14 6.82
CA PHE A 287 -2.81 12.21 6.30
C PHE A 287 -3.63 13.44 5.93
N ASP A 288 -3.36 14.61 6.53
CA ASP A 288 -3.95 15.88 6.11
C ASP A 288 -3.35 16.35 4.78
N THR A 289 -4.17 16.41 3.74
CA THR A 289 -3.69 16.73 2.40
C THR A 289 -3.62 18.23 2.10
N ARG A 290 -4.16 19.10 2.95
CA ARG A 290 -4.21 20.55 2.69
C ARG A 290 -2.84 21.20 2.50
N PRO A 291 -1.79 20.87 3.28
CA PRO A 291 -0.46 21.42 3.05
C PRO A 291 0.11 21.07 1.66
N LEU A 292 -0.39 20.00 1.03
CA LEU A 292 0.10 19.51 -0.26
C LEU A 292 -0.53 20.21 -1.46
N VAL A 293 -1.52 21.08 -1.26
CA VAL A 293 -2.26 21.72 -2.35
C VAL A 293 -1.34 22.46 -3.30
N ASP A 294 -0.40 23.26 -2.81
CA ASP A 294 0.50 24.02 -3.69
C ASP A 294 1.51 23.13 -4.43
N LEU A 295 1.77 21.92 -3.93
CA LEU A 295 2.58 20.93 -4.64
C LEU A 295 1.80 20.29 -5.79
N VAL A 296 0.48 20.13 -5.64
CA VAL A 296 -0.44 19.61 -6.65
C VAL A 296 -0.75 20.68 -7.71
N GLU A 297 -1.22 21.84 -7.25
CA GLU A 297 -1.73 22.95 -8.03
C GLU A 297 -1.52 24.25 -7.23
N GLU A 298 -0.53 25.04 -7.64
CA GLU A 298 -0.24 26.34 -7.04
C GLU A 298 -1.49 27.22 -6.97
N GLY A 299 -1.90 27.62 -5.77
CA GLY A 299 -3.10 28.43 -5.54
C GLY A 299 -4.42 27.65 -5.65
N GLY A 300 -4.37 26.31 -5.64
CA GLY A 300 -5.53 25.43 -5.60
C GLY A 300 -6.39 25.60 -4.34
N GLY A 301 -7.58 25.01 -4.37
CA GLY A 301 -8.45 24.95 -3.20
C GLY A 301 -7.99 23.88 -2.19
N PRO A 302 -8.43 23.94 -0.92
CA PRO A 302 -8.08 22.91 0.07
C PRO A 302 -8.54 21.50 -0.32
N ASP A 303 -9.52 21.37 -1.23
CA ASP A 303 -10.05 20.11 -1.75
C ASP A 303 -9.31 19.59 -3.00
N THR A 304 -8.38 20.36 -3.57
CA THR A 304 -7.69 20.01 -4.82
C THR A 304 -7.09 18.61 -4.76
N VAL A 305 -6.41 18.25 -3.67
CA VAL A 305 -5.78 16.92 -3.52
C VAL A 305 -6.85 15.82 -3.47
N CYS A 306 -7.94 16.04 -2.74
CA CYS A 306 -9.08 15.12 -2.66
C CYS A 306 -9.74 14.88 -4.03
N GLN A 307 -9.91 15.94 -4.83
CA GLN A 307 -10.46 15.82 -6.18
C GLN A 307 -9.56 14.99 -7.10
N VAL A 308 -8.24 15.09 -6.94
CA VAL A 308 -7.29 14.29 -7.71
C VAL A 308 -7.41 12.81 -7.33
N VAL A 309 -7.33 12.48 -6.04
CA VAL A 309 -7.34 11.08 -5.61
C VAL A 309 -8.70 10.41 -5.80
N ALA A 310 -9.79 11.19 -5.81
CA ALA A 310 -11.11 10.71 -6.23
C ALA A 310 -11.10 10.16 -7.66
N GLY A 311 -10.24 10.67 -8.55
CA GLY A 311 -10.01 10.13 -9.88
C GLY A 311 -9.48 8.69 -9.90
N PHE A 312 -9.00 8.19 -8.75
CA PHE A 312 -8.46 6.85 -8.55
C PHE A 312 -9.32 6.02 -7.59
N GLY A 313 -10.55 6.46 -7.33
CA GLY A 313 -11.47 5.78 -6.41
C GLY A 313 -11.19 6.04 -4.93
N VAL A 314 -10.23 6.89 -4.59
CA VAL A 314 -9.93 7.24 -3.19
C VAL A 314 -10.85 8.36 -2.72
N GLN A 315 -11.53 8.14 -1.61
CA GLN A 315 -12.34 9.17 -0.98
C GLN A 315 -11.58 9.76 0.21
N CYS A 316 -11.56 11.09 0.30
CA CYS A 316 -11.10 11.74 1.51
C CYS A 316 -12.06 11.46 2.67
N VAL A 317 -11.48 11.28 3.86
CA VAL A 317 -12.17 11.06 5.13
C VAL A 317 -12.09 12.31 6.01
N PRO A 318 -12.95 12.43 7.04
CA PRO A 318 -12.80 13.48 8.04
C PRO A 318 -11.44 13.39 8.73
N CYS A 319 -10.72 14.52 8.75
CA CYS A 319 -9.55 14.72 9.59
C CYS A 319 -9.93 14.77 11.08
N PRO A 320 -8.97 14.71 12.02
CA PRO A 320 -9.22 14.98 13.44
C PRO A 320 -9.87 16.34 13.71
N SER A 321 -9.70 17.32 12.80
CA SER A 321 -10.40 18.62 12.85
C SER A 321 -11.90 18.56 12.51
N GLY A 322 -12.37 17.44 11.96
CA GLY A 322 -13.73 17.22 11.45
C GLY A 322 -13.94 17.62 9.98
N GLU A 323 -12.93 18.19 9.32
CA GLU A 323 -13.01 18.58 7.91
C GLU A 323 -12.59 17.42 6.98
N VAL A 324 -13.22 17.30 5.80
CA VAL A 324 -13.01 16.16 4.89
C VAL A 324 -11.88 16.44 3.91
N TYR A 325 -10.65 16.42 4.41
CA TYR A 325 -9.43 16.65 3.62
C TYR A 325 -8.34 15.60 3.85
N CYS A 326 -8.64 14.54 4.60
CA CYS A 326 -7.65 13.56 4.96
C CYS A 326 -7.74 12.32 4.11
N VAL A 327 -6.61 11.64 3.91
CA VAL A 327 -6.56 10.34 3.25
C VAL A 327 -6.04 9.32 4.25
N GLU A 328 -6.77 8.22 4.40
CA GLU A 328 -6.32 7.08 5.18
C GLU A 328 -5.32 6.27 4.34
N ILE A 329 -4.15 6.03 4.91
CA ILE A 329 -3.13 5.17 4.31
C ILE A 329 -2.92 3.99 5.24
N ALA A 330 -2.90 2.79 4.69
CA ALA A 330 -2.51 1.58 5.40
C ALA A 330 -1.67 0.70 4.48
N ILE A 331 -0.46 0.36 4.92
CA ILE A 331 0.48 -0.50 4.22
C ILE A 331 0.83 -1.66 5.16
N ARG A 332 0.86 -2.89 4.67
CA ARG A 332 1.24 -4.07 5.46
C ARG A 332 2.26 -4.93 4.73
N GLY A 333 2.88 -5.84 5.45
CA GLY A 333 3.82 -6.80 4.88
C GLY A 333 5.08 -6.17 4.32
N MET A 334 5.45 -4.96 4.76
CA MET A 334 6.75 -4.37 4.39
C MET A 334 7.87 -5.11 5.12
N GLU A 335 9.07 -5.04 4.55
CA GLU A 335 10.29 -5.61 5.13
C GLU A 335 11.38 -4.53 5.26
N ALA A 336 12.22 -4.68 6.27
CA ALA A 336 13.39 -3.84 6.46
C ALA A 336 14.65 -4.68 6.72
N ASP A 337 15.63 -4.57 5.83
CA ASP A 337 16.88 -5.35 5.91
C ASP A 337 17.90 -4.69 6.83
N ALA A 338 18.62 -5.48 7.62
CA ALA A 338 19.72 -4.96 8.43
C ALA A 338 20.90 -4.55 7.55
N ILE A 339 21.42 -3.35 7.79
CA ILE A 339 22.56 -2.77 7.08
C ILE A 339 23.65 -2.34 8.08
N SER A 340 24.85 -2.07 7.57
CA SER A 340 25.94 -1.55 8.40
C SER A 340 25.89 -0.04 8.50
N GLY A 341 26.03 0.50 9.71
CA GLY A 341 26.10 1.95 9.92
C GLY A 341 25.52 2.34 11.26
N SER A 342 25.29 3.65 11.41
CA SER A 342 24.52 4.26 12.49
C SER A 342 23.95 5.56 11.95
N LEU A 343 22.81 5.98 12.47
CA LEU A 343 22.23 7.27 12.17
C LEU A 343 22.88 8.36 13.03
N GLU A 344 22.99 9.55 12.46
CA GLU A 344 23.35 10.76 13.16
C GLU A 344 22.09 11.51 13.56
N PRO A 345 21.85 11.81 14.85
CA PRO A 345 20.71 12.61 15.26
C PRO A 345 20.81 14.03 14.69
N ILE A 346 19.84 14.40 13.85
CA ILE A 346 19.72 15.74 13.26
C ILE A 346 18.54 16.44 13.95
N GLU A 347 18.87 17.36 14.87
CA GLU A 347 17.90 18.25 15.53
C GLU A 347 17.93 19.65 14.88
N GLY A 348 16.77 20.19 14.49
CA GLY A 348 16.65 21.55 13.95
C GLY A 348 16.81 21.66 12.44
N ASP A 349 17.28 22.83 11.98
CA ASP A 349 17.09 23.29 10.59
C ASP A 349 17.95 22.53 9.54
N CYS A 350 19.14 21.99 9.88
CA CYS A 350 19.94 21.08 9.04
C CYS A 350 21.32 20.70 9.65
N HIS A 351 21.94 19.63 9.14
CA HIS A 351 23.36 19.28 9.39
C HIS A 351 24.35 20.30 8.80
N GLU A 352 25.59 20.37 9.32
CA GLU A 352 26.61 21.33 8.84
C GLU A 352 26.97 21.16 7.36
N ASP A 353 26.92 19.92 6.86
CA ASP A 353 27.15 19.60 5.43
C ASP A 353 26.01 20.06 4.50
N CYS A 354 24.87 20.45 5.08
CA CYS A 354 23.69 20.95 4.36
C CYS A 354 23.56 22.47 4.42
N GLN A 355 24.55 23.16 5.00
CA GLN A 355 24.60 24.61 5.02
C GLN A 355 25.24 25.16 3.75
N ASP A 356 24.71 26.28 3.27
CA ASP A 356 25.35 27.06 2.22
C ASP A 356 26.58 27.80 2.73
N ALA A 357 27.22 28.58 1.86
CA ALA A 357 28.42 29.35 2.21
C ALA A 357 28.16 30.43 3.29
N ASP A 358 26.91 30.83 3.49
CA ASP A 358 26.47 31.80 4.48
C ASP A 358 26.00 31.13 5.80
N GLY A 359 26.10 29.80 5.89
CA GLY A 359 25.68 29.02 7.06
C GLY A 359 24.17 28.84 7.16
N GLN A 360 23.42 29.19 6.11
CA GLN A 360 21.98 28.95 6.06
C GLN A 360 21.74 27.53 5.57
N CYS A 361 20.77 26.85 6.17
CA CYS A 361 20.33 25.57 5.65
C CYS A 361 19.86 25.74 4.22
N LEU A 362 20.42 24.94 3.32
CA LEU A 362 19.93 24.86 1.97
C LEU A 362 18.46 24.43 2.07
N GLU A 363 17.53 25.33 1.73
CA GLU A 363 16.14 24.95 1.57
C GLU A 363 16.13 23.75 0.61
N GLN A 364 15.39 22.69 0.98
CA GLN A 364 15.47 21.33 0.43
C GLN A 364 15.29 21.17 -1.11
N GLY A 365 15.31 22.24 -1.89
CA GLY A 365 15.50 22.22 -3.34
C GLY A 365 16.79 22.92 -3.76
N CYS A 366 17.90 22.19 -3.88
CA CYS A 366 18.81 22.23 -5.04
C CYS A 366 20.21 21.61 -4.77
N GLY A 367 20.49 20.51 -5.47
CA GLY A 367 21.55 20.58 -6.47
C GLY A 367 22.99 20.42 -6.00
N CYS A 368 23.31 19.32 -5.32
CA CYS A 368 24.65 18.74 -5.42
C CYS A 368 24.86 18.11 -6.81
N GLY A 369 24.98 18.94 -7.84
CA GLY A 369 25.79 18.60 -9.03
C GLY A 369 25.39 17.41 -9.92
N ALA A 370 24.13 16.95 -10.01
CA ALA A 370 23.67 16.16 -11.17
C ALA A 370 22.13 16.16 -11.31
N SER A 371 21.64 16.84 -12.36
CA SER A 371 20.29 16.78 -12.95
C SER A 371 19.07 17.14 -12.04
N PRO A 372 18.24 18.13 -12.44
CA PRO A 372 16.99 18.43 -11.74
C PRO A 372 15.91 17.41 -12.13
N ARG A 373 15.69 16.38 -11.32
CA ARG A 373 14.43 15.62 -11.29
C ARG A 373 14.07 15.23 -9.86
N SER A 374 12.90 15.72 -9.45
CA SER A 374 12.04 15.19 -8.38
C SER A 374 12.75 14.79 -7.09
N GLY A 375 12.90 15.77 -6.19
CA GLY A 375 13.34 15.54 -4.82
C GLY A 375 12.17 15.05 -3.97
N GLY A 376 12.44 13.95 -3.29
CA GLY A 376 11.75 13.29 -2.20
C GLY A 376 10.33 12.83 -2.45
N ALA A 377 10.02 11.61 -2.02
CA ALA A 377 8.70 11.14 -1.65
C ALA A 377 8.67 9.63 -1.50
N ALA A 378 7.90 9.25 -0.50
CA ALA A 378 7.23 7.97 -0.47
C ALA A 378 5.72 8.20 -0.42
N ALA A 379 5.16 8.51 0.74
CA ALA A 379 3.71 8.54 0.91
C ALA A 379 3.01 9.74 0.25
N VAL A 380 3.72 10.85 0.00
CA VAL A 380 3.13 12.10 -0.49
C VAL A 380 3.18 12.24 -2.02
N MET A 381 4.27 11.82 -2.70
CA MET A 381 4.24 11.81 -4.18
C MET A 381 3.39 10.72 -4.74
N ALA A 382 3.13 9.65 -4.01
CA ALA A 382 2.03 8.75 -4.29
C ALA A 382 0.70 9.48 -4.61
N LEU A 383 0.36 10.54 -3.85
CA LEU A 383 -0.80 11.39 -4.16
C LEU A 383 -0.55 12.40 -5.29
N LEU A 384 0.66 12.93 -5.46
CA LEU A 384 1.00 13.97 -6.46
C LEU A 384 1.25 13.44 -7.88
N ALA A 385 1.81 12.24 -7.96
CA ALA A 385 1.89 11.34 -9.10
C ALA A 385 0.68 11.31 -10.01
N LEU A 386 -0.44 11.15 -9.34
CA LEU A 386 -1.79 10.96 -9.84
C LEU A 386 -2.29 12.23 -10.54
N VAL A 387 -1.81 13.40 -10.08
CA VAL A 387 -2.08 14.72 -10.66
C VAL A 387 -1.31 14.91 -11.97
N GLY A 388 -0.03 14.51 -11.99
CA GLY A 388 0.90 14.77 -13.10
C GLY A 388 0.48 14.16 -14.44
N LEU A 389 -0.31 13.09 -14.41
CA LEU A 389 -0.80 12.39 -15.60
C LEU A 389 -1.87 13.18 -16.37
N ARG A 390 -2.56 14.15 -15.76
CA ARG A 390 -3.57 14.97 -16.45
C ARG A 390 -2.97 16.11 -17.28
N ARG A 391 -1.73 16.50 -17.02
CA ARG A 391 -1.03 17.56 -17.77
C ARG A 391 -0.34 17.08 -19.06
N ARG A 392 -0.36 15.78 -19.36
CA ARG A 392 0.28 15.18 -20.55
C ARG A 392 -0.70 14.50 -21.53
N ARG A 393 -2.00 14.78 -21.43
CA ARG A 393 -2.97 14.49 -22.50
C ARG A 393 -3.54 15.77 -23.07
#